data_AF-A0A7C7ZH45-F1
#
_entry.id   AF-A0A7C7ZH45-F1
#
_cell.length_a   1.000
_cell.length_b   1.000
_cell.length_c   1.000
_cell.angle_alpha   90.00
_cell.angle_beta   90.00
_cell.angle_gamma   90.00
#
_symmetry.space_group_name_H-M   'P 1'
#
loop_
_entity.id
_entity.type
_entity.pdbx_description
1 polymer ?
#
loop_
_entity_poly.entity_id
_entity_poly.type
_entity_poly.pdbx_seq_one_letter_code
_entity_poly.pdbx_strand_id
1 'polypeptide(L)'
;MVTRMSRLFPTRPQPRQNRLGVAASLLVSTILIVTMGAFNLLPFDENVAHAGHGETHVATGVCDVHRLRELKENDPNIEIEIPKEFDKKFPTASACKSHDGAWDVEAPGPMQPIPFSHKHHAGEFKIDCQYCHSGTSESRTAGMPSVELCMGCHGQFPKEYDQLEGIQILKKHWEEKTPIEWVQIHRLPEYVKFRHNRHVSAGVECQKCHGPVEEIDKLSLIPDTKWWKYGLPTEKLEMGWCIQCHRENNQQASQDCLTCHY
;
A
#
# COMPACT_ATOMS: atom_id res chain seq x y z
N MET A 1 37.29 48.63 -11.67
CA MET A 1 37.03 49.50 -12.83
C MET A 1 36.80 48.62 -14.04
N VAL A 2 35.59 48.70 -14.59
CA VAL A 2 35.08 47.87 -15.69
C VAL A 2 35.49 48.50 -17.01
N THR A 3 36.07 47.73 -17.94
CA THR A 3 36.25 48.19 -19.33
C THR A 3 35.88 47.07 -20.29
N ARG A 4 34.83 47.34 -21.07
CA ARG A 4 34.24 46.53 -22.14
C ARG A 4 35.26 46.25 -23.25
N MET A 5 35.29 45.01 -23.76
CA MET A 5 35.65 44.74 -25.15
C MET A 5 34.62 43.78 -25.76
N SER A 6 33.86 44.32 -26.70
CA SER A 6 32.88 43.64 -27.55
C SER A 6 33.59 42.73 -28.56
N ARG A 7 33.13 41.47 -28.72
CA ARG A 7 33.45 40.65 -29.88
C ARG A 7 32.17 40.24 -30.60
N LEU A 8 32.18 40.53 -31.90
CA LEU A 8 31.11 40.37 -32.87
C LEU A 8 30.98 38.90 -33.28
N PHE A 9 29.75 38.39 -33.27
CA PHE A 9 29.35 37.12 -33.88
C PHE A 9 28.98 37.34 -35.36
N PRO A 10 29.38 36.46 -36.30
CA PRO A 10 28.77 36.42 -37.61
C PRO A 10 27.48 35.60 -37.59
N THR A 11 26.41 36.21 -38.10
CA THR A 11 25.06 35.68 -38.28
C THR A 11 24.99 34.72 -39.48
N ARG A 12 24.26 33.61 -39.34
CA ARG A 12 23.81 32.77 -40.47
C ARG A 12 22.30 32.94 -40.69
N PRO A 13 21.83 32.91 -41.95
CA PRO A 13 20.49 33.36 -42.33
C PRO A 13 19.42 32.28 -42.14
N GLN A 14 18.21 32.70 -41.76
CA GLN A 14 16.98 31.93 -41.82
C GLN A 14 16.17 32.27 -43.07
N PRO A 15 15.54 31.27 -43.72
CA PRO A 15 14.28 31.46 -44.43
C PRO A 15 13.27 30.37 -44.04
N ARG A 16 11.94 30.51 -44.07
CA ARG A 16 10.99 31.60 -44.32
C ARG A 16 9.67 31.06 -43.73
N GLN A 17 8.99 31.83 -42.90
CA GLN A 17 7.62 31.53 -42.49
C GLN A 17 6.67 31.97 -43.60
N ASN A 18 5.85 31.05 -44.13
CA ASN A 18 4.70 31.40 -44.96
C ASN A 18 3.53 31.73 -44.03
N ARG A 19 3.16 33.01 -43.99
CA ARG A 19 1.84 33.48 -43.58
C ARG A 19 1.03 33.76 -44.85
N LEU A 20 -0.16 33.18 -44.96
CA LEU A 20 -1.26 33.83 -45.67
C LEU A 20 -2.46 33.93 -44.70
N GLY A 21 -2.87 35.17 -44.48
CA GLY A 21 -4.13 35.54 -43.83
C GLY A 21 -5.33 35.27 -44.76
N VAL A 22 -6.49 34.92 -44.20
CA VAL A 22 -7.59 35.80 -43.75
C VAL A 22 -8.76 35.67 -44.72
N ALA A 23 -9.89 35.17 -44.23
CA ALA A 23 -11.22 35.69 -44.56
C ALA A 23 -12.22 35.20 -43.51
N ALA A 24 -12.79 36.16 -42.78
CA ALA A 24 -13.89 35.98 -41.86
C ALA A 24 -15.23 35.89 -42.61
N SER A 25 -16.17 35.11 -42.08
CA SER A 25 -17.61 35.33 -42.28
C SER A 25 -18.38 34.82 -41.05
N LEU A 26 -19.07 35.76 -40.43
CA LEU A 26 -20.01 35.62 -39.33
C LEU A 26 -21.26 34.85 -39.77
N LEU A 27 -21.80 33.97 -38.92
CA LEU A 27 -23.24 33.77 -38.77
C LEU A 27 -23.58 33.31 -37.35
N VAL A 28 -24.74 33.77 -36.91
CA VAL A 28 -25.24 34.02 -35.56
C VAL A 28 -26.20 32.92 -35.09
N SER A 29 -26.20 32.63 -33.77
CA SER A 29 -27.25 31.99 -32.94
C SER A 29 -27.66 30.55 -33.29
N THR A 30 -27.77 29.61 -32.36
CA THR A 30 -28.66 29.66 -31.18
C THR A 30 -28.13 28.82 -30.01
N ILE A 31 -28.25 29.38 -28.82
CA ILE A 31 -28.08 28.69 -27.54
C ILE A 31 -29.35 27.87 -27.27
N LEU A 32 -29.22 26.56 -27.08
CA LEU A 32 -30.26 25.70 -26.55
C LEU A 32 -29.87 25.34 -25.11
N ILE A 33 -30.51 26.03 -24.16
CA ILE A 33 -30.53 25.68 -22.74
C ILE A 33 -31.41 24.43 -22.61
N VAL A 34 -30.83 23.31 -22.17
CA VAL A 34 -31.59 22.19 -21.60
C VAL A 34 -31.25 22.14 -20.11
N THR A 35 -32.24 22.50 -19.31
CA THR A 35 -32.26 22.44 -17.86
C THR A 35 -32.50 21.03 -17.36
N MET A 36 -31.78 20.69 -16.28
CA MET A 36 -32.14 19.80 -15.17
C MET A 36 -32.48 18.33 -15.45
N GLY A 37 -31.72 17.43 -14.81
CA GLY A 37 -32.23 16.10 -14.47
C GLY A 37 -31.15 15.07 -14.12
N ALA A 38 -31.12 14.69 -12.85
CA ALA A 38 -30.58 13.43 -12.30
C ALA A 38 -29.06 13.23 -12.28
N PHE A 39 -28.48 13.63 -11.15
CA PHE A 39 -27.44 12.86 -10.46
C PHE A 39 -27.84 11.37 -10.45
N ASN A 40 -27.07 10.51 -11.12
CA ASN A 40 -27.14 9.07 -10.92
C ASN A 40 -25.93 8.61 -10.13
N LEU A 41 -26.28 7.88 -9.08
CA LEU A 41 -25.51 7.44 -7.94
C LEU A 41 -24.45 6.41 -8.34
N LEU A 42 -23.30 6.50 -7.69
CA LEU A 42 -22.40 5.36 -7.49
C LEU A 42 -23.13 4.30 -6.65
N PRO A 43 -22.84 2.99 -6.80
CA PRO A 43 -23.38 2.00 -5.89
C PRO A 43 -22.72 2.21 -4.53
N PHE A 44 -23.47 2.78 -3.59
CA PHE A 44 -23.18 2.70 -2.17
C PHE A 44 -23.39 1.25 -1.73
N ASP A 45 -22.43 0.73 -0.98
CA ASP A 45 -22.48 -0.58 -0.33
C ASP A 45 -23.77 -0.71 0.51
N GLU A 46 -24.61 -1.67 0.15
CA GLU A 46 -25.97 -1.86 0.67
C GLU A 46 -25.99 -2.56 2.04
N ASN A 47 -24.98 -2.31 2.89
CA ASN A 47 -24.96 -2.73 4.29
C ASN A 47 -24.98 -1.56 5.29
N VAL A 48 -25.13 -0.32 4.84
CA VAL A 48 -25.52 0.79 5.72
C VAL A 48 -27.03 0.91 5.72
N ALA A 49 -27.66 0.08 6.55
CA ALA A 49 -29.06 0.25 6.89
C ALA A 49 -29.30 1.68 7.38
N HIS A 50 -30.30 2.31 6.78
CA HIS A 50 -30.72 3.69 7.03
C HIS A 50 -31.14 3.88 8.48
N ALA A 51 -30.35 4.64 9.24
CA ALA A 51 -30.80 5.22 10.50
C ALA A 51 -31.31 6.64 10.24
N GLY A 52 -32.59 6.86 10.51
CA GLY A 52 -33.24 8.15 10.37
C GLY A 52 -32.75 9.17 11.41
N HIS A 53 -33.06 10.44 11.15
CA HIS A 53 -32.85 11.55 12.09
C HIS A 53 -33.47 11.20 13.46
N GLY A 54 -32.65 10.85 14.45
CA GLY A 54 -33.08 10.53 15.82
C GLY A 54 -32.78 9.11 16.34
N GLU A 55 -32.00 8.28 15.65
CA GLU A 55 -31.61 6.95 16.15
C GLU A 55 -30.27 7.00 16.91
N THR A 56 -30.27 6.57 18.17
CA THR A 56 -29.05 6.48 18.99
C THR A 56 -28.19 5.30 18.53
N HIS A 57 -26.92 5.53 18.20
CA HIS A 57 -25.99 4.46 17.83
C HIS A 57 -25.41 3.78 19.07
N VAL A 58 -25.68 2.49 19.26
CA VAL A 58 -25.20 1.69 20.39
C VAL A 58 -23.95 0.90 19.98
N ALA A 59 -22.86 1.00 20.75
CA ALA A 59 -21.64 0.24 20.47
C ALA A 59 -21.80 -1.26 20.78
N THR A 60 -21.34 -2.14 19.89
CA THR A 60 -21.38 -3.61 20.09
C THR A 60 -20.03 -4.23 20.45
N GLY A 61 -18.96 -3.43 20.46
CA GLY A 61 -17.61 -3.85 20.83
C GLY A 61 -16.67 -2.65 21.01
N VAL A 62 -15.47 -2.88 21.54
CA VAL A 62 -14.50 -1.78 21.79
C VAL A 62 -14.08 -1.10 20.48
N CYS A 63 -13.96 -1.84 19.38
CA CYS A 63 -13.64 -1.24 18.07
C CYS A 63 -14.78 -0.35 17.55
N ASP A 64 -16.04 -0.72 17.79
CA ASP A 64 -17.20 0.13 17.48
C ASP A 64 -17.20 1.38 18.34
N VAL A 65 -16.83 1.29 19.62
CA VAL A 65 -16.70 2.46 20.49
C VAL A 65 -15.74 3.48 19.89
N HIS A 66 -14.59 3.05 19.37
CA HIS A 66 -13.65 3.97 18.70
C HIS A 66 -14.27 4.61 17.45
N ARG A 67 -14.97 3.82 16.62
CA ARG A 67 -15.64 4.30 15.41
C ARG A 67 -16.76 5.31 15.73
N LEU A 68 -17.59 5.02 16.73
CA LEU A 68 -18.69 5.90 17.15
C LEU A 68 -18.18 7.19 17.79
N ARG A 69 -17.10 7.13 18.56
CA ARG A 69 -16.44 8.33 19.10
C ARG A 69 -15.93 9.25 17.98
N GLU A 70 -15.29 8.68 16.97
CA GLU A 70 -14.83 9.43 15.79
C GLU A 70 -16.01 10.03 15.00
N LEU A 71 -17.10 9.29 14.82
CA LEU A 71 -18.32 9.80 14.20
C LEU A 71 -18.93 10.98 14.98
N LYS A 72 -19.01 10.87 16.31
CA LYS A 72 -19.50 11.94 17.19
C LYS A 72 -18.61 13.19 17.17
N GLU A 73 -17.30 13.00 17.01
CA GLU A 73 -16.35 14.12 16.87
C GLU A 73 -16.56 14.86 15.54
N ASN A 74 -16.82 14.12 14.46
CA ASN A 74 -17.07 14.68 13.12
C ASN A 74 -18.47 15.29 12.98
N ASP A 75 -19.48 14.70 13.61
CA ASP A 75 -20.85 15.23 13.69
C ASP A 75 -21.35 15.22 15.14
N PRO A 76 -21.27 16.38 15.82
CA PRO A 76 -21.72 16.52 17.21
C PRO A 76 -23.21 16.25 17.43
N ASN A 77 -24.03 16.17 16.39
CA ASN A 77 -25.47 15.94 16.53
C ASN A 77 -25.84 14.46 16.63
N ILE A 78 -24.92 13.55 16.31
CA ILE A 78 -25.17 12.10 16.40
C ILE A 78 -25.33 11.70 17.86
N GLU A 79 -26.36 10.96 18.24
CA GLU A 79 -26.45 10.39 19.57
C GLU A 79 -25.75 9.03 19.62
N ILE A 80 -24.88 8.82 20.60
CA ILE A 80 -24.16 7.55 20.80
C ILE A 80 -24.37 7.03 22.21
N GLU A 81 -24.50 5.72 22.34
CA GLU A 81 -24.52 5.00 23.60
C GLU A 81 -23.31 4.07 23.67
N ILE A 82 -22.51 4.21 24.72
CA ILE A 82 -21.32 3.39 24.97
C ILE A 82 -21.59 2.56 26.23
N PRO A 83 -21.90 1.26 26.09
CA PRO A 83 -22.00 0.37 27.22
C PRO A 83 -20.67 0.28 28.01
N LYS A 84 -20.76 0.19 29.34
CA LYS A 84 -19.57 0.21 30.23
C LYS A 84 -18.61 -0.94 29.96
N GLU A 85 -19.11 -2.07 29.47
CA GLU A 85 -18.35 -3.24 29.09
C GLU A 85 -17.40 -2.98 27.91
N PHE A 86 -17.75 -2.04 27.02
CA PHE A 86 -16.97 -1.71 25.82
C PHE A 86 -16.18 -0.40 25.97
N ASP A 87 -16.41 0.37 27.04
CA ASP A 87 -15.63 1.55 27.40
C ASP A 87 -14.23 1.19 27.93
N LYS A 88 -13.44 0.53 27.09
CA LYS A 88 -12.10 0.06 27.37
C LYS A 88 -11.09 0.82 26.50
N LYS A 89 -9.85 0.88 27.01
CA LYS A 89 -8.73 1.50 26.28
C LYS A 89 -8.10 0.57 25.23
N PHE A 90 -8.29 -0.74 25.39
CA PHE A 90 -7.70 -1.76 24.56
C PHE A 90 -8.78 -2.64 23.92
N PRO A 91 -8.58 -3.07 22.66
CA PRO A 91 -7.53 -2.66 21.72
C PRO A 91 -7.58 -1.16 21.41
N THR A 92 -6.45 -0.59 20.99
CA THR A 92 -6.36 0.81 20.58
C THR A 92 -7.12 1.07 19.29
N ALA A 93 -7.58 2.31 19.07
CA ALA A 93 -8.26 2.69 17.83
C ALA A 93 -7.46 2.37 16.55
N SER A 94 -6.14 2.61 16.53
CA SER A 94 -5.34 2.30 15.32
C SER A 94 -5.23 0.79 15.06
N ALA A 95 -5.10 -0.03 16.11
CA ALA A 95 -5.15 -1.49 15.98
C ALA A 95 -6.48 -1.98 15.37
N CYS A 96 -7.61 -1.42 15.80
CA CYS A 96 -8.91 -1.74 15.19
C CYS A 96 -8.96 -1.33 13.70
N LYS A 97 -8.52 -0.11 13.38
CA LYS A 97 -8.51 0.39 11.99
C LYS A 97 -7.63 -0.45 11.08
N SER A 98 -6.43 -0.82 11.54
CA SER A 98 -5.51 -1.66 10.77
C SER A 98 -5.98 -3.11 10.64
N HIS A 99 -6.64 -3.65 11.66
CA HIS A 99 -7.29 -4.96 11.56
C HIS A 99 -8.36 -4.96 10.47
N ASP A 100 -9.27 -3.99 10.51
CA ASP A 100 -10.35 -3.85 9.52
C ASP A 100 -9.77 -3.64 8.10
N GLY A 101 -8.77 -2.75 7.96
CA GLY A 101 -8.12 -2.49 6.66
C GLY A 101 -7.35 -3.68 6.10
N ALA A 102 -6.75 -4.52 6.95
CA ALA A 102 -6.09 -5.75 6.51
C ALA A 102 -7.09 -6.85 6.13
N TRP A 103 -8.34 -6.76 6.61
CA TRP A 103 -9.43 -7.67 6.28
C TRP A 103 -10.32 -7.24 5.11
N ASP A 104 -10.18 -6.01 4.63
CA ASP A 104 -10.94 -5.50 3.52
C ASP A 104 -10.82 -6.41 2.30
N VAL A 105 -11.93 -7.00 1.85
CA VAL A 105 -11.98 -7.92 0.71
C VAL A 105 -11.76 -7.22 -0.63
N GLU A 106 -12.12 -5.94 -0.71
CA GLU A 106 -12.01 -5.11 -1.92
C GLU A 106 -10.61 -4.51 -2.08
N ALA A 107 -9.83 -4.46 -1.00
CA ALA A 107 -8.43 -4.04 -1.08
C ALA A 107 -7.62 -4.98 -2.01
N PRO A 108 -6.63 -4.48 -2.76
CA PRO A 108 -5.78 -5.33 -3.62
C PRO A 108 -5.00 -6.40 -2.83
N GLY A 109 -4.72 -7.53 -3.48
CA GLY A 109 -3.90 -8.61 -2.91
C GLY A 109 -4.71 -9.79 -2.37
N PRO A 110 -4.06 -10.94 -2.11
CA PRO A 110 -4.76 -12.13 -1.63
C PRO A 110 -5.15 -11.99 -0.16
N MET A 111 -6.26 -12.65 0.21
CA MET A 111 -6.60 -12.84 1.61
C MET A 111 -5.55 -13.72 2.29
N GLN A 112 -5.05 -13.27 3.42
CA GLN A 112 -4.09 -14.01 4.23
C GLN A 112 -4.81 -14.78 5.34
N PRO A 113 -4.21 -15.83 5.93
CA PRO A 113 -4.80 -16.55 7.05
C PRO A 113 -5.02 -15.68 8.29
N ILE A 114 -4.22 -14.61 8.44
CA ILE A 114 -4.36 -13.60 9.48
C ILE A 114 -4.34 -12.22 8.80
N PRO A 115 -5.22 -11.28 9.17
CA PRO A 115 -5.24 -9.90 8.67
C PRO A 115 -4.06 -9.10 9.26
N PHE A 116 -2.85 -9.41 8.81
CA PHE A 116 -1.63 -8.76 9.30
C PHE A 116 -1.37 -7.43 8.57
N SER A 117 -1.39 -6.33 9.32
CA SER A 117 -1.05 -4.99 8.82
C SER A 117 0.42 -4.65 8.99
N HIS A 118 1.15 -4.47 7.88
CA HIS A 118 2.52 -3.94 7.91
C HIS A 118 2.53 -2.47 8.31
N LYS A 119 1.50 -1.71 7.92
CA LYS A 119 1.32 -0.31 8.33
C LYS A 119 1.27 -0.14 9.83
N HIS A 120 0.55 -0.99 10.54
CA HIS A 120 0.52 -0.94 12.00
C HIS A 120 1.92 -1.21 12.58
N HIS A 121 2.53 -2.34 12.22
CA HIS A 121 3.76 -2.80 12.84
C HIS A 121 5.00 -1.97 12.43
N ALA A 122 5.25 -1.83 11.13
CA ALA A 122 6.41 -1.11 10.61
C ALA A 122 6.14 0.39 10.44
N GLY A 123 4.91 0.78 10.11
CA GLY A 123 4.53 2.19 9.89
C GLY A 123 4.29 2.96 11.19
N GLU A 124 3.42 2.50 12.06
CA GLU A 124 3.05 3.21 13.29
C GLU A 124 4.04 2.93 14.42
N PHE A 125 4.34 1.66 14.67
CA PHE A 125 5.25 1.23 15.75
C PHE A 125 6.72 1.21 15.36
N LYS A 126 7.05 1.50 14.09
CA LYS A 126 8.43 1.61 13.59
C LYS A 126 9.29 0.37 13.89
N ILE A 127 8.67 -0.81 13.86
CA ILE A 127 9.40 -2.09 13.98
C ILE A 127 10.23 -2.27 12.71
N ASP A 128 11.53 -2.51 12.90
CA ASP A 128 12.47 -2.71 11.79
C ASP A 128 12.10 -3.95 10.95
N CYS A 129 12.26 -3.86 9.62
CA CYS A 129 11.89 -4.93 8.70
C CYS A 129 12.64 -6.25 9.01
N GLN A 130 13.92 -6.18 9.39
CA GLN A 130 14.75 -7.36 9.64
C GLN A 130 14.48 -7.98 11.00
N TYR A 131 13.72 -7.32 11.88
CA TYR A 131 13.29 -7.91 13.13
C TYR A 131 12.40 -9.14 12.87
N CYS A 132 11.36 -8.98 12.04
CA CYS A 132 10.47 -10.08 11.67
C CYS A 132 11.05 -10.93 10.53
N HIS A 133 11.61 -10.29 9.49
CA HIS A 133 12.26 -10.96 8.36
C HIS A 133 13.73 -11.23 8.67
N SER A 134 13.94 -11.95 9.78
CA SER A 134 15.26 -12.30 10.27
C SER A 134 16.01 -13.18 9.27
N GLY A 135 17.30 -12.91 9.09
CA GLY A 135 18.15 -13.65 8.16
C GLY A 135 18.13 -13.16 6.71
N THR A 136 17.36 -12.11 6.38
CA THR A 136 17.42 -11.42 5.07
C THR A 136 18.83 -11.00 4.64
N SER A 137 19.64 -10.53 5.60
CA SER A 137 21.03 -10.10 5.38
C SER A 137 22.02 -11.24 5.16
N GLU A 138 21.71 -12.45 5.61
CA GLU A 138 22.63 -13.60 5.63
C GLU A 138 22.24 -14.70 4.64
N SER A 139 20.93 -14.93 4.50
CA SER A 139 20.36 -15.99 3.69
C SER A 139 20.02 -15.54 2.27
N ARG A 140 19.88 -16.53 1.38
CA ARG A 140 19.32 -16.32 0.05
C ARG A 140 17.86 -15.84 0.12
N THR A 141 17.12 -16.29 1.13
CA THR A 141 15.69 -16.01 1.33
C THR A 141 15.49 -15.08 2.51
N ALA A 142 14.46 -14.23 2.47
CA ALA A 142 14.13 -13.32 3.55
C ALA A 142 13.61 -14.01 4.83
N GLY A 143 13.09 -15.24 4.70
CA GLY A 143 12.42 -15.93 5.79
C GLY A 143 11.04 -15.32 6.11
N MET A 144 10.16 -16.15 6.67
CA MET A 144 8.90 -15.69 7.28
C MET A 144 9.02 -15.78 8.79
N PRO A 145 8.45 -14.84 9.55
CA PRO A 145 8.49 -14.87 11.01
C PRO A 145 7.81 -16.12 11.55
N SER A 146 8.36 -16.67 12.64
CA SER A 146 7.73 -17.78 13.36
C SER A 146 6.57 -17.28 14.22
N VAL A 147 5.66 -18.19 14.56
CA VAL A 147 4.57 -17.91 15.52
C VAL A 147 5.13 -17.43 16.87
N GLU A 148 6.26 -17.99 17.31
CA GLU A 148 6.99 -17.58 18.51
C GLU A 148 7.37 -16.10 18.47
N LEU A 149 7.88 -15.60 17.34
CA LEU A 149 8.29 -14.20 17.21
C LEU A 149 7.08 -13.26 17.41
N CYS A 150 5.93 -13.62 16.83
CA CYS A 150 4.69 -12.90 17.04
C CYS A 150 4.27 -12.93 18.52
N MET A 151 4.28 -14.11 19.13
CA MET A 151 3.88 -14.30 20.53
C MET A 151 4.85 -13.67 21.54
N GLY A 152 6.09 -13.43 21.17
CA GLY A 152 7.06 -12.70 21.99
C GLY A 152 6.56 -11.32 22.43
N CYS A 153 5.80 -10.63 21.57
CA CYS A 153 5.11 -9.39 21.92
C CYS A 153 3.64 -9.64 22.27
N HIS A 154 2.92 -10.42 21.45
CA HIS A 154 1.47 -10.60 21.62
C HIS A 154 1.07 -11.38 22.89
N GLY A 155 2.00 -12.09 23.52
CA GLY A 155 1.82 -12.69 24.84
C GLY A 155 1.87 -11.70 26.00
N GLN A 156 2.35 -10.48 25.79
CA GLN A 156 2.50 -9.44 26.83
C GLN A 156 1.33 -8.46 26.85
N PHE A 157 0.51 -8.41 25.79
CA PHE A 157 -0.64 -7.51 25.74
C PHE A 157 -1.79 -7.99 26.66
N PRO A 158 -2.62 -7.06 27.16
CA PRO A 158 -3.81 -7.40 27.93
C PRO A 158 -4.74 -8.34 27.15
N LYS A 159 -5.46 -9.21 27.86
CA LYS A 159 -6.40 -10.19 27.26
C LYS A 159 -7.50 -9.54 26.42
N GLU A 160 -7.79 -8.27 26.65
CA GLU A 160 -8.70 -7.48 25.84
C GLU A 160 -8.31 -7.43 24.35
N TYR A 161 -7.03 -7.56 24.01
CA TYR A 161 -6.60 -7.66 22.60
C TYR A 161 -7.07 -8.94 21.91
N ASP A 162 -7.42 -9.96 22.68
CA ASP A 162 -7.86 -11.26 22.15
C ASP A 162 -9.24 -11.17 21.52
N GLN A 163 -9.91 -10.02 21.58
CA GLN A 163 -11.14 -9.78 20.83
C GLN A 163 -10.90 -9.56 19.32
N LEU A 164 -9.67 -9.23 18.90
CA LEU A 164 -9.34 -9.09 17.49
C LEU A 164 -9.18 -10.47 16.86
N GLU A 165 -9.90 -10.74 15.77
CA GLU A 165 -9.91 -12.05 15.11
C GLU A 165 -8.51 -12.51 14.72
N GLY A 166 -7.69 -11.62 14.14
CA GLY A 166 -6.31 -11.96 13.78
C GLY A 166 -5.45 -12.42 14.97
N ILE A 167 -5.68 -11.89 16.17
CA ILE A 167 -4.96 -12.30 17.40
C ILE A 167 -5.48 -13.64 17.92
N GLN A 168 -6.79 -13.90 17.79
CA GLN A 168 -7.36 -15.21 18.13
C GLN A 168 -6.76 -16.32 17.26
N ILE A 169 -6.65 -16.07 15.96
CA ILE A 169 -6.03 -17.02 15.00
C ILE A 169 -4.56 -17.24 15.36
N LEU A 170 -3.80 -16.17 15.64
CA LEU A 170 -2.41 -16.29 16.09
C LEU A 170 -2.28 -17.16 17.34
N LYS A 171 -3.09 -16.90 18.37
CA LYS A 171 -3.06 -17.65 19.63
C LYS A 171 -3.44 -19.11 19.46
N LYS A 172 -4.38 -19.40 18.56
CA LYS A 172 -4.71 -20.78 18.18
C LYS A 172 -3.48 -21.51 17.60
N HIS A 173 -2.79 -20.91 16.63
CA HIS A 173 -1.57 -21.50 16.07
C HIS A 173 -0.47 -21.70 17.11
N TRP A 174 -0.36 -20.77 18.06
CA TRP A 174 0.57 -20.88 19.18
C TRP A 174 0.27 -22.08 20.09
N GLU A 175 -1.00 -22.23 20.51
CA GLU A 175 -1.45 -23.33 21.37
C GLU A 175 -1.32 -24.69 20.69
N GLU A 176 -1.70 -24.77 19.42
CA GLU A 176 -1.63 -25.98 18.60
C GLU A 176 -0.20 -26.31 18.14
N LYS A 177 0.74 -25.37 18.30
CA LYS A 177 2.13 -25.46 17.82
C LYS A 177 2.21 -25.72 16.31
N THR A 178 1.27 -25.15 15.56
CA THR A 178 1.18 -25.27 14.10
C THR A 178 1.71 -23.99 13.44
N PRO A 179 2.42 -24.10 12.30
CA PRO A 179 2.83 -22.93 11.56
C PRO A 179 1.62 -22.24 10.90
N ILE A 180 1.77 -20.94 10.62
CA ILE A 180 0.81 -20.19 9.81
C ILE A 180 1.15 -20.38 8.33
N GLU A 181 0.18 -20.85 7.55
CA GLU A 181 0.33 -21.11 6.12
C GLU A 181 0.09 -19.86 5.28
N TRP A 182 1.04 -18.92 5.31
CA TRP A 182 0.95 -17.66 4.57
C TRP A 182 0.85 -17.85 3.05
N VAL A 183 0.05 -16.99 2.40
CA VAL A 183 -0.01 -16.92 0.94
C VAL A 183 1.12 -16.04 0.44
N GLN A 184 2.08 -16.65 -0.24
CA GLN A 184 3.23 -15.93 -0.80
C GLN A 184 2.81 -15.03 -1.98
N ILE A 185 3.11 -13.73 -1.86
CA ILE A 185 2.75 -12.72 -2.88
C ILE A 185 3.84 -12.59 -3.95
N HIS A 186 5.10 -12.47 -3.53
CA HIS A 186 6.24 -12.34 -4.45
C HIS A 186 6.86 -13.71 -4.71
N ARG A 187 6.71 -14.23 -5.93
CA ARG A 187 7.31 -15.50 -6.36
C ARG A 187 8.06 -15.33 -7.67
N LEU A 188 9.34 -15.71 -7.65
CA LEU A 188 10.15 -15.86 -8.85
C LEU A 188 10.09 -17.31 -9.36
N PRO A 189 10.29 -17.55 -10.66
CA PRO A 189 10.43 -18.91 -11.18
C PRO A 189 11.59 -19.67 -10.52
N GLU A 190 11.45 -20.98 -10.32
CA GLU A 190 12.42 -21.81 -9.60
C GLU A 190 13.81 -21.85 -10.27
N TYR A 191 13.87 -21.58 -11.58
CA TYR A 191 15.13 -21.49 -12.31
C TYR A 191 15.88 -20.17 -12.09
N VAL A 192 15.37 -19.27 -11.23
CA VAL A 192 16.01 -18.00 -10.86
C VAL A 192 16.67 -18.11 -9.48
N LYS A 193 17.95 -17.77 -9.40
CA LYS A 193 18.79 -17.79 -8.20
C LYS A 193 18.83 -16.45 -7.47
N PHE A 194 17.68 -15.85 -7.16
CA PHE A 194 17.66 -14.58 -6.42
C PHE A 194 18.25 -14.76 -5.00
N ARG A 195 19.03 -13.79 -4.52
CA ARG A 195 19.66 -13.84 -3.19
C ARG A 195 19.49 -12.54 -2.40
N HIS A 196 18.67 -12.55 -1.33
CA HIS A 196 18.44 -11.38 -0.48
C HIS A 196 19.73 -10.84 0.14
N ASN A 197 20.54 -11.71 0.75
CA ASN A 197 21.78 -11.32 1.41
C ASN A 197 22.71 -10.44 0.57
N ARG A 198 22.86 -10.73 -0.72
CA ARG A 198 23.69 -9.95 -1.64
C ARG A 198 23.15 -8.54 -1.87
N HIS A 199 21.83 -8.39 -1.96
CA HIS A 199 21.19 -7.09 -2.19
C HIS A 199 21.18 -6.26 -0.91
N VAL A 200 20.84 -6.86 0.23
CA VAL A 200 20.87 -6.20 1.54
C VAL A 200 22.29 -5.76 1.90
N SER A 201 23.30 -6.62 1.70
CA SER A 201 24.72 -6.27 1.94
C SER A 201 25.23 -5.15 1.02
N ALA A 202 24.62 -4.99 -0.16
CA ALA A 202 24.94 -3.91 -1.08
C ALA A 202 24.22 -2.59 -0.73
N GLY A 203 23.48 -2.54 0.38
CA GLY A 203 22.74 -1.36 0.82
C GLY A 203 21.48 -1.08 -0.02
N VAL A 204 20.91 -2.10 -0.66
CA VAL A 204 19.63 -1.94 -1.37
C VAL A 204 18.49 -1.93 -0.36
N GLU A 205 17.83 -0.79 -0.25
CA GLU A 205 16.64 -0.60 0.60
C GLU A 205 15.50 -1.57 0.21
N CYS A 206 14.81 -2.12 1.22
CA CYS A 206 13.70 -3.06 1.04
C CYS A 206 12.60 -2.49 0.13
N GLN A 207 12.29 -1.21 0.33
CA GLN A 207 11.23 -0.48 -0.36
C GLN A 207 11.50 -0.34 -1.87
N LYS A 208 12.77 -0.40 -2.30
CA LYS A 208 13.13 -0.35 -3.72
C LYS A 208 12.56 -1.55 -4.49
N CYS A 209 12.41 -2.70 -3.83
CA CYS A 209 11.89 -3.92 -4.41
C CYS A 209 10.44 -4.22 -3.99
N HIS A 210 10.07 -3.91 -2.74
CA HIS A 210 8.78 -4.28 -2.16
C HIS A 210 7.79 -3.11 -2.01
N GLY A 211 8.19 -1.90 -2.41
CA GLY A 211 7.37 -0.68 -2.25
C GLY A 211 7.29 -0.21 -0.80
N PRO A 212 6.47 0.82 -0.51
CA PRO A 212 6.30 1.38 0.83
C PRO A 212 5.44 0.45 1.70
N VAL A 213 5.96 -0.73 2.06
CA VAL A 213 5.23 -1.75 2.83
C VAL A 213 4.73 -1.24 4.17
N GLU A 214 5.45 -0.29 4.77
CA GLU A 214 5.10 0.40 6.01
C GLU A 214 3.86 1.30 5.89
N GLU A 215 3.29 1.48 4.71
CA GLU A 215 2.04 2.22 4.49
C GLU A 215 0.85 1.30 4.17
N ILE A 216 1.08 -0.03 4.13
CA ILE A 216 0.12 -1.00 3.58
C ILE A 216 -0.48 -1.88 4.69
N ASP A 217 -1.81 -1.85 4.81
CA ASP A 217 -2.56 -2.73 5.72
C ASP A 217 -2.72 -4.14 5.15
N LYS A 218 -3.14 -4.30 3.88
CA LYS A 218 -3.16 -5.61 3.20
C LYS A 218 -2.11 -5.65 2.10
N LEU A 219 -1.10 -6.50 2.25
CA LEU A 219 -0.05 -6.61 1.23
C LEU A 219 -0.61 -7.05 -0.12
N SER A 220 -0.20 -6.35 -1.15
CA SER A 220 -0.44 -6.70 -2.54
C SER A 220 0.87 -6.69 -3.32
N LEU A 221 0.81 -7.14 -4.57
CA LEU A 221 1.86 -6.78 -5.51
C LEU A 221 1.91 -5.27 -5.66
N ILE A 222 3.10 -4.75 -5.89
CA ILE A 222 3.37 -3.32 -5.85
C ILE A 222 2.74 -2.54 -7.04
N PRO A 223 2.17 -1.34 -6.81
CA PRO A 223 1.34 -0.61 -7.79
C PRO A 223 1.96 -0.27 -9.14
N ASP A 224 3.28 0.00 -9.26
CA ASP A 224 3.90 0.23 -10.59
C ASP A 224 3.99 -1.03 -11.49
N THR A 225 3.12 -2.02 -11.25
CA THR A 225 2.81 -3.07 -12.21
C THR A 225 2.17 -2.43 -13.42
N LYS A 226 2.97 -2.15 -14.45
CA LYS A 226 2.44 -1.69 -15.74
C LYS A 226 1.63 -2.82 -16.36
N TRP A 227 0.39 -2.53 -16.70
CA TRP A 227 -0.40 -3.38 -17.57
C TRP A 227 0.02 -3.10 -19.03
N TRP A 228 0.58 -4.10 -19.71
CA TRP A 228 0.76 -4.00 -21.15
C TRP A 228 -0.61 -3.97 -21.83
N LYS A 229 -0.69 -3.34 -23.00
CA LYS A 229 -1.93 -3.07 -23.78
C LYS A 229 -2.86 -4.29 -23.97
N TYR A 230 -2.39 -5.51 -23.75
CA TYR A 230 -3.14 -6.77 -23.87
C TYR A 230 -3.46 -7.47 -22.54
N GLY A 231 -3.43 -6.76 -21.41
CA GLY A 231 -3.84 -7.33 -20.11
C GLY A 231 -2.82 -8.29 -19.51
N LEU A 232 -1.54 -8.16 -19.89
CA LEU A 232 -0.44 -8.88 -19.27
C LEU A 232 0.23 -7.95 -18.25
N PRO A 233 0.44 -8.39 -16.99
CA PRO A 233 1.30 -7.66 -16.06
C PRO A 233 2.72 -7.65 -16.64
N THR A 234 3.39 -6.48 -16.65
CA THR A 234 4.71 -6.34 -17.29
C THR A 234 5.86 -5.92 -16.37
N GLU A 235 5.64 -5.60 -15.09
CA GLU A 235 6.72 -5.40 -14.13
C GLU A 235 6.19 -5.76 -12.73
N LYS A 236 6.81 -6.64 -11.94
CA LYS A 236 7.92 -6.28 -11.05
C LYS A 236 8.58 -7.57 -10.55
N LEU A 237 9.92 -7.61 -10.65
CA LEU A 237 10.76 -8.82 -10.62
C LEU A 237 10.82 -9.62 -11.94
N GLU A 238 10.46 -9.00 -13.05
CA GLU A 238 10.85 -9.52 -14.37
C GLU A 238 12.35 -9.29 -14.63
N MET A 239 12.93 -10.12 -15.50
CA MET A 239 14.35 -10.06 -15.85
C MET A 239 14.79 -8.66 -16.31
N GLY A 240 13.95 -7.95 -17.08
CA GLY A 240 14.26 -6.62 -17.60
C GLY A 240 14.53 -5.60 -16.49
N TRP A 241 13.70 -5.60 -15.45
CA TRP A 241 13.86 -4.74 -14.29
C TRP A 241 15.14 -5.05 -13.50
N CYS A 242 15.41 -6.34 -13.26
CA CYS A 242 16.63 -6.80 -12.57
C CYS A 242 17.89 -6.34 -13.32
N ILE A 243 17.94 -6.55 -14.64
CA ILE A 243 19.07 -6.17 -15.47
C ILE A 243 19.24 -4.65 -15.53
N GLN A 244 18.15 -3.89 -15.62
CA GLN A 244 18.22 -2.43 -15.59
C GLN A 244 18.83 -1.94 -14.28
N CYS A 245 18.34 -2.41 -13.14
CA CYS A 245 18.87 -2.05 -11.83
C CYS A 245 20.36 -2.40 -11.70
N HIS A 246 20.78 -3.57 -12.20
CA HIS A 246 22.19 -3.98 -12.18
C HIS A 246 23.09 -3.10 -13.07
N ARG A 247 22.57 -2.58 -14.19
CA ARG A 247 23.29 -1.64 -15.07
C ARG A 247 23.47 -0.28 -14.43
N GLU A 248 22.41 0.24 -13.82
CA GLU A 248 22.39 1.56 -13.17
C GLU A 248 23.28 1.61 -11.92
N ASN A 249 23.55 0.46 -11.28
CA ASN A 249 24.42 0.35 -10.12
C ASN A 249 25.93 0.34 -10.48
N ASN A 250 26.38 1.28 -11.33
CA ASN A 250 27.76 1.38 -11.81
C ASN A 250 28.36 0.07 -12.34
N GLN A 251 27.51 -0.84 -12.86
CA GLN A 251 27.89 -2.19 -13.32
C GLN A 251 28.59 -3.06 -12.26
N GLN A 252 28.43 -2.77 -10.97
CA GLN A 252 29.02 -3.58 -9.89
C GLN A 252 28.28 -4.91 -9.68
N ALA A 253 27.01 -4.98 -10.10
CA ALA A 253 26.21 -6.18 -10.03
C ALA A 253 26.32 -7.01 -11.32
N SER A 254 26.43 -8.34 -11.18
CA SER A 254 26.54 -9.26 -12.31
C SER A 254 25.31 -9.21 -13.20
N GLN A 255 25.50 -9.13 -14.51
CA GLN A 255 24.44 -9.27 -15.53
C GLN A 255 24.54 -10.62 -16.25
N ASP A 256 25.40 -11.52 -15.75
CA ASP A 256 25.65 -12.83 -16.35
C ASP A 256 24.48 -13.79 -16.10
N CYS A 257 24.10 -14.51 -17.16
CA CYS A 257 22.95 -15.41 -17.15
C CYS A 257 23.10 -16.52 -16.09
N LEU A 258 24.31 -17.08 -15.93
CA LEU A 258 24.56 -18.21 -15.01
C LEU A 258 24.63 -17.77 -13.54
N THR A 259 24.88 -16.48 -13.30
CA THR A 259 24.76 -15.89 -11.96
C THR A 259 23.29 -15.87 -11.51
N CYS A 260 22.37 -15.59 -12.43
CA CYS A 260 20.94 -15.46 -12.16
C CYS A 260 20.15 -16.75 -12.35
N HIS A 261 20.63 -17.68 -13.18
CA HIS A 261 19.90 -18.89 -13.58
C HIS A 261 20.71 -20.17 -13.36
N TYR A 262 20.02 -21.30 -13.18
CA TYR A 262 20.64 -22.63 -13.16
C TYR A 262 21.05 -23.09 -14.55
#